data_AF-A0AAW1PFQ5-F1
#
_entry.id   AF-A0AAW1PFQ5-F1
#
_cell.length_a   1.000
_cell.length_b   1.000
_cell.length_c   1.000
_cell.angle_alpha   90.00
_cell.angle_beta   90.00
_cell.angle_gamma   90.00
#
_symmetry.space_group_name_H-M   'P 1'
#
loop_
_entity.id
_entity.type
_entity.pdbx_description
1 polymer ?
#
loop_
_entity_poly.entity_id
_entity_poly.type
_entity_poly.pdbx_seq_one_letter_code
_entity_poly.pdbx_strand_id
1 'polypeptide(L)'
;MFEASVNRGSKSSSKPATTNIDDVPLESEANIDYEPLREALRAGEFQKADDETRALLIKLAGPEAVKRNWVYFSEVQFISAKDLRTIDALWRAASNGKFGFSVQKEVLLQNSSLWTRFFKAIDWVQGENSNYRKWPMEFNYSLDAVKGHLPLTNCLRGTQLFKAILDHPAFADSKKMSIDGSSTNGSTPSWLK
;
A
#
# COMPACT_ATOMS: atom_id res chain seq x y z
N MET A 1 -16.49 45.33 28.62
CA MET A 1 -16.80 43.89 28.51
C MET A 1 -16.95 43.58 27.04
N PHE A 2 -16.06 42.76 26.48
CA PHE A 2 -15.96 42.45 25.06
C PHE A 2 -17.01 41.39 24.67
N GLU A 3 -17.83 41.64 23.66
CA GLU A 3 -18.59 40.59 22.97
C GLU A 3 -17.75 40.04 21.80
N ALA A 4 -17.41 38.76 21.89
CA ALA A 4 -16.74 38.04 20.81
C ALA A 4 -17.79 37.26 20.01
N SER A 5 -18.00 37.71 18.76
CA SER A 5 -18.76 37.01 17.73
C SER A 5 -18.02 35.74 17.30
N VAL A 6 -18.64 34.57 17.49
CA VAL A 6 -18.09 33.29 17.01
C VAL A 6 -18.65 33.00 15.62
N ASN A 7 -17.83 33.26 14.61
CA ASN A 7 -18.07 32.89 13.22
C ASN A 7 -17.75 31.39 13.04
N ARG A 8 -18.77 30.53 12.89
CA ARG A 8 -18.60 29.11 12.56
C ARG A 8 -18.52 28.95 11.04
N GLY A 9 -17.30 28.95 10.51
CA GLY A 9 -17.03 28.53 9.14
C GLY A 9 -17.29 27.03 8.96
N SER A 10 -18.20 26.67 8.06
CA SER A 10 -18.41 25.29 7.63
C SER A 10 -17.20 24.80 6.83
N LYS A 11 -16.46 23.81 7.35
CA LYS A 11 -15.48 23.09 6.55
C LYS A 11 -16.21 22.16 5.58
N SER A 12 -16.21 22.52 4.30
CA SER A 12 -16.55 21.63 3.19
C SER A 12 -15.49 20.54 3.07
N SER A 13 -15.80 19.30 3.45
CA SER A 13 -15.00 18.13 3.14
C SER A 13 -15.27 17.68 1.70
N SER A 14 -14.33 17.95 0.79
CA SER A 14 -14.36 17.39 -0.56
C SER A 14 -14.18 15.87 -0.49
N LYS A 15 -15.19 15.10 -0.91
CA LYS A 15 -15.04 13.67 -1.18
C LYS A 15 -13.91 13.48 -2.22
N PRO A 16 -12.97 12.54 -2.04
CA PRO A 16 -12.01 12.23 -3.08
C PRO A 16 -12.77 11.68 -4.31
N ALA A 17 -12.38 12.14 -5.50
CA ALA A 17 -12.94 11.65 -6.75
C ALA A 17 -12.64 10.15 -6.88
N THR A 18 -13.68 9.34 -7.07
CA THR A 18 -13.57 7.90 -7.27
C THR A 18 -13.03 7.64 -8.68
N THR A 19 -11.79 7.15 -8.79
CA THR A 19 -11.20 6.74 -10.07
C THR A 19 -11.84 5.45 -10.55
N ASN A 20 -12.33 5.41 -11.80
CA ASN A 20 -12.81 4.17 -12.42
C ASN A 20 -11.61 3.24 -12.68
N ILE A 21 -11.78 1.94 -12.45
CA ILE A 21 -10.72 0.94 -12.62
C ILE A 21 -10.20 0.87 -14.07
N ASP A 22 -11.06 1.15 -15.05
CA ASP A 22 -10.69 1.21 -16.47
C ASP A 22 -9.69 2.30 -16.82
N ASP A 23 -9.74 3.40 -16.06
CA ASP A 23 -8.90 4.56 -16.29
C ASP A 23 -7.52 4.41 -15.61
N VAL A 24 -7.29 3.32 -14.87
CA VAL A 24 -6.00 3.06 -14.21
C VAL A 24 -4.97 2.59 -15.24
N PRO A 25 -3.88 3.34 -15.47
CA PRO A 25 -2.82 2.91 -16.38
C PRO A 25 -2.13 1.64 -15.87
N LEU A 26 -2.00 0.63 -16.74
CA LEU A 26 -1.31 -0.63 -16.43
C LEU A 26 0.20 -0.50 -16.70
N GLU A 27 0.88 0.32 -15.91
CA GLU A 27 2.30 0.59 -16.11
C GLU A 27 3.20 -0.47 -15.47
N SER A 28 4.27 -0.88 -16.16
CA SER A 28 5.27 -1.82 -15.64
C SER A 28 6.69 -1.44 -16.07
N GLU A 29 7.69 -1.65 -15.19
CA GLU A 29 9.10 -1.62 -15.58
C GLU A 29 9.66 -3.02 -15.86
N ALA A 30 8.97 -4.06 -15.39
CA ALA A 30 9.32 -5.45 -15.59
C ALA A 30 8.51 -6.15 -16.70
N ASN A 31 7.78 -5.37 -17.52
CA ASN A 31 6.90 -5.86 -18.60
C ASN A 31 5.87 -6.90 -18.09
N ILE A 32 5.30 -6.62 -16.92
CA ILE A 32 4.26 -7.43 -16.30
C ILE A 32 2.89 -7.10 -16.90
N ASP A 33 2.12 -8.15 -17.18
CA ASP A 33 0.71 -8.04 -17.54
C ASP A 33 -0.15 -7.94 -16.27
N TYR A 34 -0.79 -6.79 -16.09
CA TYR A 34 -1.69 -6.51 -14.97
C TYR A 34 -3.17 -6.71 -15.31
N GLU A 35 -3.49 -7.10 -16.54
CA GLU A 35 -4.87 -7.34 -16.98
C GLU A 35 -5.60 -8.37 -16.11
N PRO A 36 -4.99 -9.52 -15.74
CA PRO A 36 -5.67 -10.50 -14.90
C PRO A 36 -6.07 -9.95 -13.53
N LEU A 37 -5.23 -9.10 -12.94
CA LEU A 37 -5.53 -8.42 -11.68
C LEU A 37 -6.67 -7.40 -11.88
N ARG A 38 -6.60 -6.58 -12.94
CA ARG A 38 -7.65 -5.61 -13.26
C ARG A 38 -9.00 -6.29 -13.44
N GLU A 39 -9.07 -7.37 -14.21
CA GLU A 39 -10.32 -8.07 -14.49
C GLU A 39 -10.90 -8.75 -13.24
N ALA A 40 -10.07 -9.38 -12.41
CA ALA A 40 -10.53 -9.93 -11.14
C ALA A 40 -11.10 -8.83 -10.22
N LEU A 41 -10.41 -7.70 -10.11
CA LEU A 41 -10.86 -6.55 -9.31
C LEU A 41 -12.12 -5.90 -9.87
N ARG A 42 -12.22 -5.72 -11.19
CA ARG A 42 -13.39 -5.20 -11.90
C ARG A 42 -14.62 -6.07 -11.65
N ALA A 43 -14.45 -7.38 -11.67
CA ALA A 43 -15.52 -8.34 -11.41
C ALA A 43 -15.89 -8.46 -9.91
N GLY A 44 -15.16 -7.79 -9.01
CA GLY A 44 -15.36 -7.92 -7.57
C GLY A 44 -14.88 -9.25 -6.99
N GLU A 45 -14.08 -10.02 -7.74
CA GLU A 45 -13.49 -11.30 -7.34
C GLU A 45 -12.28 -11.07 -6.42
N PHE A 46 -12.46 -10.40 -5.27
CA PHE A 46 -11.36 -9.94 -4.41
C PHE A 46 -10.45 -11.05 -3.90
N GLN A 47 -10.95 -12.26 -3.71
CA GLN A 47 -10.12 -13.41 -3.32
C GLN A 47 -9.14 -13.79 -4.45
N LYS A 48 -9.62 -13.83 -5.69
CA LYS A 48 -8.79 -14.11 -6.86
C LYS A 48 -7.81 -12.97 -7.12
N ALA A 49 -8.23 -11.73 -6.93
CA ALA A 49 -7.36 -10.57 -7.01
C ALA A 49 -6.22 -10.61 -5.95
N ASP A 50 -6.51 -11.11 -4.74
CA ASP A 50 -5.51 -11.33 -3.69
C ASP A 50 -4.48 -12.38 -4.11
N ASP A 51 -4.95 -13.51 -4.64
CA ASP A 51 -4.09 -14.57 -5.18
C ASP A 51 -3.22 -14.09 -6.34
N GLU A 52 -3.78 -13.31 -7.27
CA GLU A 52 -3.04 -12.72 -8.39
C GLU A 52 -2.03 -11.68 -7.88
N THR A 53 -2.40 -10.84 -6.90
CA THR A 53 -1.47 -9.87 -6.28
C THR A 53 -0.26 -10.58 -5.69
N ARG A 54 -0.47 -11.69 -4.96
CA ARG A 54 0.62 -12.51 -4.42
C ARG A 54 1.48 -13.10 -5.54
N ALA A 55 0.88 -13.60 -6.61
CA ALA A 55 1.62 -14.13 -7.77
C ALA A 55 2.46 -13.04 -8.47
N LEU A 56 1.91 -11.83 -8.62
CA LEU A 56 2.61 -10.68 -9.19
C LEU A 56 3.80 -10.26 -8.34
N LEU A 57 3.65 -10.17 -7.02
CA LEU A 57 4.77 -9.86 -6.11
C LEU A 57 5.89 -10.91 -6.21
N ILE A 58 5.54 -12.19 -6.35
CA ILE A 58 6.51 -13.27 -6.57
C ILE A 58 7.24 -13.09 -7.91
N LYS A 59 6.53 -12.81 -9.00
CA LYS A 59 7.13 -12.56 -10.33
C LYS A 59 8.07 -11.35 -10.29
N LEU A 60 7.62 -10.24 -9.69
CA LEU A 60 8.36 -8.99 -9.58
C LEU A 60 9.62 -9.10 -8.71
N ALA A 61 9.61 -9.96 -7.69
CA ALA A 61 10.79 -10.23 -6.86
C ALA A 61 11.89 -11.04 -7.58
N GLY A 62 11.59 -11.61 -8.76
CA GLY A 62 12.56 -12.23 -9.65
C GLY A 62 12.58 -13.76 -9.65
N PRO A 63 13.48 -14.38 -10.44
CA PRO A 63 13.46 -15.82 -10.73
C PRO A 63 13.56 -16.73 -9.49
N GLU A 64 14.38 -16.35 -8.51
CA GLU A 64 14.53 -17.14 -7.28
C GLU A 64 13.25 -17.12 -6.43
N ALA A 65 12.50 -16.02 -6.45
CA ALA A 65 11.19 -15.92 -5.80
C ALA A 65 10.16 -16.80 -6.49
N VAL A 66 10.14 -16.80 -7.82
CA VAL A 66 9.28 -17.68 -8.63
C VAL A 66 9.57 -19.15 -8.30
N LYS A 67 10.84 -19.55 -8.27
CA LYS A 67 11.24 -20.94 -8.01
C LYS A 67 10.76 -21.46 -6.65
N ARG A 68 10.81 -20.63 -5.60
CA ARG A 68 10.39 -21.02 -4.25
C ARG A 68 8.94 -20.67 -3.90
N ASN A 69 8.28 -19.87 -4.75
CA ASN A 69 6.89 -19.44 -4.61
C ASN A 69 6.58 -18.55 -3.39
N TRP A 70 7.53 -17.70 -2.99
CA TRP A 70 7.32 -16.65 -1.95
C TRP A 70 8.43 -15.60 -1.99
N VAL A 71 8.20 -14.44 -1.39
CA VAL A 71 9.10 -13.27 -1.42
C VAL A 71 9.82 -13.10 -0.07
N TYR A 72 11.15 -12.95 -0.09
CA TYR A 72 11.90 -12.46 1.06
C TYR A 72 11.75 -10.95 1.17
N PHE A 73 11.71 -10.42 2.40
CA PHE A 73 11.65 -8.97 2.61
C PHE A 73 12.81 -8.22 1.93
N SER A 74 13.99 -8.84 1.81
CA SER A 74 15.18 -8.27 1.17
C SER A 74 15.06 -8.14 -0.33
N GLU A 75 14.07 -8.76 -0.98
CA GLU A 75 13.89 -8.66 -2.43
C GLU A 75 12.86 -7.61 -2.82
N VAL A 76 12.05 -7.14 -1.86
CA VAL A 76 11.07 -6.08 -2.11
C VAL A 76 11.74 -4.82 -2.66
N GLN A 77 12.99 -4.55 -2.28
CA GLN A 77 13.78 -3.42 -2.79
C GLN A 77 14.07 -3.48 -4.30
N PHE A 78 13.94 -4.66 -4.93
CA PHE A 78 14.14 -4.84 -6.37
C PHE A 78 12.84 -4.71 -7.17
N ILE A 79 11.69 -4.65 -6.48
CA ILE A 79 10.42 -4.42 -7.14
C ILE A 79 10.34 -2.93 -7.49
N SER A 80 10.05 -2.61 -8.74
CA SER A 80 9.99 -1.21 -9.15
C SER A 80 8.87 -0.46 -8.43
N ALA A 81 9.10 0.84 -8.18
CA ALA A 81 8.08 1.68 -7.57
C ALA A 81 6.86 1.86 -8.50
N LYS A 82 7.04 1.76 -9.82
CA LYS A 82 5.97 1.85 -10.81
C LYS A 82 5.03 0.65 -10.70
N ASP A 83 5.58 -0.55 -10.64
CA ASP A 83 4.84 -1.81 -10.54
C ASP A 83 4.00 -1.87 -9.25
N LEU A 84 4.58 -1.51 -8.10
CA LEU A 84 3.82 -1.46 -6.83
C LEU A 84 2.72 -0.38 -6.83
N ARG A 85 2.93 0.75 -7.51
CA ARG A 85 1.91 1.78 -7.68
C ARG A 85 0.76 1.31 -8.57
N THR A 86 1.04 0.56 -9.64
CA THR A 86 -0.01 -0.01 -10.51
C THR A 86 -0.90 -0.97 -9.73
N ILE A 87 -0.30 -1.90 -8.97
CA ILE A 87 -1.04 -2.82 -8.09
C ILE A 87 -1.91 -2.03 -7.10
N ASP A 88 -1.34 -1.05 -6.40
CA ASP A 88 -2.07 -0.25 -5.40
C ASP A 88 -3.22 0.58 -6.01
N ALA A 89 -2.99 1.18 -7.18
CA ALA A 89 -3.99 1.97 -7.88
C ALA A 89 -5.20 1.13 -8.31
N LEU A 90 -4.96 -0.09 -8.81
CA LEU A 90 -6.02 -1.03 -9.16
C LEU A 90 -6.86 -1.40 -7.93
N TRP A 91 -6.21 -1.80 -6.82
CA TRP A 91 -6.91 -2.13 -5.57
C TRP A 91 -7.76 -0.96 -5.06
N ARG A 92 -7.22 0.26 -5.11
CA ARG A 92 -7.95 1.45 -4.69
C ARG A 92 -9.14 1.77 -5.59
N ALA A 93 -8.97 1.72 -6.91
CA ALA A 93 -10.04 2.03 -7.85
C ALA A 93 -11.22 1.05 -7.70
N ALA A 94 -10.93 -0.24 -7.58
CA ALA A 94 -11.93 -1.30 -7.41
C ALA A 94 -12.67 -1.26 -6.07
N SER A 95 -12.08 -0.61 -5.05
CA SER A 95 -12.58 -0.62 -3.68
C SER A 95 -13.05 0.75 -3.18
N ASN A 96 -13.16 1.74 -4.07
CA ASN A 96 -13.46 3.13 -3.71
C ASN A 96 -12.50 3.67 -2.61
N GLY A 97 -11.21 3.35 -2.76
CA GLY A 97 -10.13 3.79 -1.88
C GLY A 97 -10.03 3.03 -0.55
N LYS A 98 -10.66 1.86 -0.43
CA LYS A 98 -10.75 1.10 0.82
C LYS A 98 -9.65 0.06 1.00
N PHE A 99 -9.12 -0.46 -0.10
CA PHE A 99 -8.07 -1.50 -0.14
C PHE A 99 -6.84 -0.99 -0.90
N GLY A 100 -5.69 -1.63 -0.64
CA GLY A 100 -4.38 -1.27 -1.21
C GLY A 100 -3.29 -1.15 -0.15
N PHE A 101 -2.03 -1.28 -0.58
CA PHE A 101 -0.87 -1.16 0.31
C PHE A 101 -0.66 0.26 0.83
N SER A 102 -0.95 1.29 0.02
CA SER A 102 -0.92 2.68 0.48
C SER A 102 -1.99 2.94 1.54
N VAL A 103 -3.16 2.30 1.41
CA VAL A 103 -4.24 2.36 2.39
C VAL A 103 -3.82 1.67 3.69
N GLN A 104 -3.20 0.49 3.60
CA GLN A 104 -2.65 -0.21 4.76
C GLN A 104 -1.57 0.60 5.47
N LYS A 105 -0.69 1.28 4.72
CA LYS A 105 0.31 2.19 5.28
C LYS A 105 -0.36 3.33 6.06
N GLU A 106 -1.39 3.95 5.51
CA GLU A 106 -2.17 5.00 6.21
C GLU A 106 -2.75 4.46 7.53
N VAL A 107 -3.38 3.29 7.50
CA VAL A 107 -3.96 2.66 8.70
C VAL A 107 -2.87 2.31 9.72
N LEU A 108 -1.70 1.83 9.29
CA LEU A 108 -0.56 1.55 10.18
C LEU A 108 -0.08 2.82 10.88
N LEU A 109 0.07 3.94 10.15
CA LEU A 109 0.46 5.23 10.70
C LEU A 109 -0.58 5.78 11.69
N GLN A 110 -1.87 5.68 11.37
CA GLN A 110 -2.97 6.06 12.25
C GLN A 110 -2.98 5.24 13.56
N ASN A 111 -2.43 4.03 13.53
CA ASN A 111 -2.27 3.15 14.68
C ASN A 111 -0.88 3.24 15.33
N SER A 112 -0.23 4.41 15.22
CA SER A 112 1.07 4.70 15.84
C SER A 112 2.20 3.75 15.41
N SER A 113 2.08 3.16 14.21
CA SER A 113 3.01 2.14 13.68
C SER A 113 3.14 0.90 14.57
N LEU A 114 2.14 0.59 15.41
CA LEU A 114 2.10 -0.59 16.25
C LEU A 114 1.35 -1.73 15.55
N TRP A 115 2.07 -2.79 15.16
CA TRP A 115 1.52 -3.96 14.45
C TRP A 115 0.31 -4.59 15.15
N THR A 116 0.32 -4.67 16.49
CA THR A 116 -0.79 -5.24 17.26
C THR A 116 -2.09 -4.43 17.15
N ARG A 117 -1.99 -3.10 17.08
CA ARG A 117 -3.15 -2.21 16.86
C ARG A 117 -3.57 -2.24 15.41
N PHE A 118 -2.61 -2.19 14.51
CA PHE A 118 -2.83 -2.26 13.07
C PHE A 118 -3.57 -3.53 12.65
N PHE A 119 -3.15 -4.72 13.09
CA PHE A 119 -3.83 -5.97 12.73
C PHE A 119 -5.27 -6.05 13.25
N LYS A 120 -5.56 -5.43 14.40
CA LYS A 120 -6.94 -5.27 14.86
C LYS A 120 -7.72 -4.30 13.97
N ALA A 121 -7.11 -3.18 13.58
CA ALA A 121 -7.74 -2.16 12.75
C ALA A 121 -8.08 -2.64 11.33
N ILE A 122 -7.26 -3.51 10.73
CA ILE A 122 -7.53 -4.12 9.42
C ILE A 122 -8.22 -5.49 9.52
N ASP A 123 -8.68 -5.86 10.72
CA ASP A 123 -9.42 -7.10 10.98
C ASP A 123 -8.69 -8.39 10.53
N TRP A 124 -7.39 -8.52 10.86
CA TRP A 124 -6.59 -9.73 10.59
C TRP A 124 -6.43 -10.65 11.79
N VAL A 125 -6.89 -10.21 12.97
CA VAL A 125 -6.83 -10.96 14.21
C VAL A 125 -8.19 -10.99 14.89
N GLN A 126 -8.46 -12.04 15.66
CA GLN A 126 -9.73 -12.27 16.33
C GLN A 126 -9.55 -12.77 17.76
N GLY A 127 -10.61 -12.61 18.56
CA GLY A 127 -10.64 -13.00 19.96
C GLY A 127 -9.76 -12.14 20.87
N GLU A 128 -9.82 -12.40 22.16
CA GLU A 128 -9.09 -11.63 23.20
C GLU A 128 -7.57 -11.71 23.01
N ASN A 129 -7.08 -12.88 22.61
CA ASN A 129 -5.65 -13.14 22.41
C ASN A 129 -5.11 -12.66 21.06
N SER A 130 -5.92 -12.00 20.23
CA SER A 130 -5.49 -11.49 18.92
C SER A 130 -4.88 -12.59 18.02
N ASN A 131 -5.55 -13.75 17.98
CA ASN A 131 -5.13 -14.85 17.11
C ASN A 131 -5.34 -14.46 15.65
N TYR A 132 -4.39 -14.78 14.77
CA TYR A 132 -4.56 -14.55 13.33
C TYR A 132 -5.78 -15.29 12.80
N ARG A 133 -6.52 -14.63 11.89
CA ARG A 133 -7.56 -15.26 11.08
C ARG A 133 -6.95 -16.35 10.20
N LYS A 134 -7.66 -17.45 10.03
CA LYS A 134 -7.23 -18.58 9.19
C LYS A 134 -7.48 -18.27 7.72
N TRP A 135 -6.40 -18.23 6.97
CA TRP A 135 -6.47 -18.11 5.51
C TRP A 135 -6.90 -19.45 4.87
N PRO A 136 -7.70 -19.42 3.78
CA PRO A 136 -8.42 -18.26 3.26
C PRO A 136 -9.76 -17.98 3.95
N MET A 137 -10.37 -18.96 4.62
CA MET A 137 -11.80 -18.97 4.96
C MET A 137 -12.28 -17.88 5.93
N GLU A 138 -11.43 -17.38 6.83
CA GLU A 138 -11.84 -16.43 7.87
C GLU A 138 -11.67 -14.95 7.49
N PHE A 139 -11.16 -14.66 6.27
CA PHE A 139 -11.01 -13.32 5.72
C PHE A 139 -12.25 -12.89 4.93
N ASN A 140 -12.50 -11.58 4.88
CA ASN A 140 -13.64 -11.00 4.16
C ASN A 140 -13.21 -10.47 2.79
N TYR A 141 -13.55 -11.20 1.73
CA TYR A 141 -13.26 -10.83 0.33
C TYR A 141 -14.41 -10.07 -0.33
N SER A 142 -14.97 -9.09 0.37
CA SER A 142 -16.03 -8.23 -0.15
C SER A 142 -15.79 -6.77 0.21
N LEU A 143 -16.53 -5.87 -0.42
CA LEU A 143 -16.50 -4.45 -0.10
C LEU A 143 -17.05 -4.12 1.31
N ASP A 144 -17.59 -5.09 2.06
CA ASP A 144 -18.02 -4.89 3.44
C ASP A 144 -16.88 -5.01 4.46
N ALA A 145 -15.71 -5.54 4.06
CA ALA A 145 -14.54 -5.69 4.94
C ALA A 145 -14.07 -4.34 5.52
N VAL A 146 -13.16 -4.27 6.49
CA VAL A 146 -12.70 -2.97 7.00
C VAL A 146 -11.69 -2.28 6.05
N LYS A 147 -11.45 -0.97 6.22
CA LYS A 147 -10.42 -0.25 5.46
C LYS A 147 -9.05 -0.90 5.71
N GLY A 148 -8.30 -1.16 4.63
CA GLY A 148 -6.99 -1.81 4.67
C GLY A 148 -7.01 -3.33 4.82
N HIS A 149 -8.18 -3.98 4.80
CA HIS A 149 -8.27 -5.44 4.95
C HIS A 149 -7.53 -6.21 3.85
N LEU A 150 -7.52 -5.70 2.61
CA LEU A 150 -6.88 -6.30 1.45
C LEU A 150 -5.90 -5.31 0.78
N PRO A 151 -4.90 -5.82 0.02
CA PRO A 151 -4.53 -7.23 -0.15
C PRO A 151 -3.84 -7.84 1.08
N LEU A 152 -3.79 -9.17 1.17
CA LEU A 152 -3.17 -9.91 2.25
C LEU A 152 -1.64 -10.01 2.07
N THR A 153 -0.92 -10.02 3.20
CA THR A 153 0.50 -10.37 3.26
C THR A 153 0.69 -11.37 4.39
N ASN A 154 1.28 -12.53 4.10
CA ASN A 154 1.46 -13.57 5.10
C ASN A 154 2.41 -13.11 6.23
N CYS A 155 1.88 -12.97 7.45
CA CYS A 155 2.62 -12.56 8.64
C CYS A 155 2.91 -13.71 9.63
N LEU A 156 2.64 -14.97 9.26
CA LEU A 156 2.92 -16.14 10.12
C LEU A 156 4.42 -16.31 10.44
N ARG A 157 5.30 -15.75 9.57
CA ARG A 157 6.76 -15.76 9.74
C ARG A 157 7.31 -14.40 10.19
N GLY A 158 6.45 -13.55 10.74
CA GLY A 158 6.78 -12.18 11.15
C GLY A 158 6.38 -11.12 10.13
N THR A 159 6.59 -9.85 10.49
CA THR A 159 6.07 -8.68 9.75
C THR A 159 7.07 -8.05 8.79
N GLN A 160 8.27 -8.63 8.65
CA GLN A 160 9.36 -8.02 7.86
C GLN A 160 9.00 -7.82 6.39
N LEU A 161 8.35 -8.82 5.76
CA LEU A 161 7.90 -8.70 4.37
C LEU A 161 6.88 -7.57 4.22
N PHE A 162 5.86 -7.57 5.07
CA PHE A 162 4.82 -6.56 5.02
C PHE A 162 5.38 -5.15 5.27
N LYS A 163 6.27 -5.04 6.27
CA LYS A 163 7.00 -3.80 6.55
C LYS A 163 7.78 -3.32 5.32
N ALA A 164 8.52 -4.20 4.64
CA ALA A 164 9.29 -3.84 3.46
C ALA A 164 8.39 -3.33 2.32
N ILE A 165 7.21 -3.92 2.13
CA ILE A 165 6.22 -3.44 1.15
C ILE A 165 5.68 -2.06 1.55
N LEU A 166 5.25 -1.88 2.79
CA LEU A 166 4.67 -0.61 3.25
C LEU A 166 5.69 0.54 3.31
N ASP A 167 6.95 0.24 3.61
CA ASP A 167 8.04 1.22 3.64
C ASP A 167 8.64 1.50 2.25
N HIS A 168 8.20 0.78 1.21
CA HIS A 168 8.71 0.94 -0.14
C HIS A 168 8.54 2.38 -0.65
N PRO A 169 9.51 2.94 -1.41
CA PRO A 169 9.43 4.30 -1.98
C PRO A 169 8.18 4.56 -2.85
N ALA A 170 7.55 3.49 -3.37
CA ALA A 170 6.26 3.57 -4.07
C ALA A 170 5.18 4.29 -3.24
N PHE A 171 5.24 4.19 -1.92
CA PHE A 171 4.26 4.73 -0.97
C PHE A 171 4.86 5.80 -0.07
N ALA A 172 5.99 6.41 -0.44
CA ALA A 172 6.55 7.53 0.31
C ALA A 172 5.69 8.79 0.07
N ASP A 173 5.48 9.58 1.13
CA ASP A 173 4.82 10.88 0.99
C ASP A 173 5.65 11.76 0.05
N SER A 174 5.02 12.28 -1.01
CA SER A 174 5.66 13.13 -2.02
C SER A 174 6.33 14.39 -1.42
N LYS A 175 5.97 14.76 -0.19
CA LYS A 175 6.57 15.87 0.58
C LYS A 175 8.01 15.64 1.04
N LYS A 176 8.50 14.39 1.08
CA LYS A 176 9.88 14.10 1.51
C LYS A 176 10.92 14.16 0.40
N MET A 177 10.53 14.09 -0.88
CA MET A 177 11.45 14.13 -2.02
C MET A 177 11.94 15.54 -2.39
N SER A 178 11.35 16.61 -1.83
CA SER A 178 11.70 17.99 -2.16
C SER A 178 12.69 18.66 -1.20
N ILE A 179 13.23 17.95 -0.20
CA ILE A 179 14.09 18.57 0.84
C ILE A 179 15.59 18.24 0.67
N ASP A 180 15.97 17.20 -0.08
CA ASP A 180 17.39 16.82 -0.29
C ASP A 180 17.97 17.26 -1.65
N GLY A 181 17.29 18.20 -2.32
CA GLY A 181 17.64 18.67 -3.66
C GLY A 181 18.31 20.04 -3.68
N SER A 182 19.20 20.36 -2.73
CA SER A 182 19.98 21.61 -2.76
C SER A 182 21.41 21.32 -3.23
N SER A 183 21.58 21.34 -4.55
CA SER A 183 22.86 21.46 -5.24
C SER A 183 23.57 22.74 -4.78
N THR A 184 24.75 22.63 -4.16
CA THR A 184 25.70 23.75 -4.05
C THR A 184 26.90 23.46 -4.93
N ASN A 185 26.99 24.28 -5.98
CA ASN A 185 28.07 24.35 -6.96
C ASN A 185 29.47 24.32 -6.33
N GLY A 186 30.38 23.63 -7.01
CA GLY A 186 31.81 23.67 -6.73
C GLY A 186 32.33 25.11 -6.75
N SER A 187 32.93 25.53 -5.65
CA SER A 187 33.81 26.68 -5.57
C SER A 187 35.10 26.21 -4.91
N THR A 188 36.19 26.30 -5.67
CA THR A 188 37.54 25.92 -5.25
C THR A 188 37.94 26.71 -4.00
N PRO A 189 38.41 26.07 -2.90
CA PRO A 189 38.82 26.80 -1.70
C PRO A 189 40.06 27.68 -1.96
N SER A 190 39.97 28.94 -1.58
CA SER A 190 41.05 29.94 -1.68
C SER A 190 42.08 29.75 -0.57
N TRP A 191 42.88 28.68 -0.63
CA TRP A 191 44.13 28.53 0.15
C TRP A 191 45.32 28.10 -0.69
N LEU A 192 45.17 28.03 -2.02
CA LEU A 192 46.27 28.00 -2.97
C LEU A 192 46.42 29.38 -3.61
N LYS A 193 47.18 30.27 -2.95
CA LYS A 193 48.01 31.34 -3.52
C LYS A 193 48.92 31.91 -2.44
#